data_AF-A0A8T5RYN2-F1
#
_entry.id   AF-A0A8T5RYN2-F1
#
_cell.length_a   1.000
_cell.length_b   1.000
_cell.length_c   1.000
_cell.angle_alpha   90.00
_cell.angle_beta   90.00
_cell.angle_gamma   90.00
#
_symmetry.space_group_name_H-M   'P 1'
#
loop_
_entity.id
_entity.type
_entity.pdbx_description
1 polymer ?
#
loop_
_entity_poly.entity_id
_entity_poly.type
_entity_poly.pdbx_seq_one_letter_code
_entity_poly.pdbx_strand_id
1 'polypeptide(L)'
;MKICKDNDDFELDCYLQILDYFQKDKANKEITEIWKNQSFIELMRLLEQKTNKDLVKNAIILILILFEDIPPDIYNNRGVDINRISIEERKSLIAGLEEEFLPN
;
A
#
# COMPACT_ATOMS: atom_id res chain seq x y z
N MET A 1 3.20 -4.27 8.61
CA MET A 1 4.00 -5.51 8.62
C MET A 1 5.03 -5.38 9.74
N LYS A 2 5.32 -6.41 10.55
CA LYS A 2 6.42 -6.32 11.54
C LYS A 2 7.63 -7.02 10.96
N ILE A 3 8.68 -6.26 10.71
CA ILE A 3 9.85 -6.64 9.94
C ILE A 3 11.03 -6.82 10.90
N CYS A 4 11.46 -8.07 11.15
CA CYS A 4 12.58 -8.44 12.03
C CYS A 4 13.87 -8.66 11.22
N LYS A 5 15.03 -8.29 11.77
CA LYS A 5 16.33 -8.28 11.08
C LYS A 5 17.06 -9.63 11.22
N ASP A 6 17.15 -10.45 10.16
CA ASP A 6 18.26 -11.41 9.88
C ASP A 6 18.12 -12.01 8.45
N ASN A 7 19.23 -12.08 7.70
CA ASN A 7 19.30 -11.63 6.28
C ASN A 7 18.77 -12.54 5.15
N ASP A 8 18.69 -13.88 5.27
CA ASP A 8 18.21 -14.77 4.18
C ASP A 8 16.79 -15.31 4.40
N ASP A 9 16.43 -15.60 5.67
CA ASP A 9 15.04 -15.94 6.03
C ASP A 9 14.09 -14.74 5.86
N PHE A 10 14.64 -13.53 5.83
CA PHE A 10 13.91 -12.27 5.72
C PHE A 10 13.11 -12.09 4.44
N GLU A 11 13.70 -12.46 3.29
CA GLU A 11 13.04 -12.31 1.99
C GLU A 11 11.85 -13.26 1.88
N LEU A 12 12.09 -14.53 2.25
CA LEU A 12 11.06 -15.55 2.24
C LEU A 12 9.94 -15.22 3.23
N ASP A 13 10.27 -14.77 4.44
CA ASP A 13 9.29 -14.33 5.44
C ASP A 13 8.44 -13.16 4.94
N CYS A 14 9.06 -12.19 4.26
CA CYS A 14 8.36 -11.07 3.65
C CYS A 14 7.31 -11.55 2.63
N TYR A 15 7.72 -12.45 1.73
CA TYR A 15 6.81 -12.99 0.71
C TYR A 15 5.74 -13.89 1.30
N LEU A 16 6.07 -14.69 2.30
CA LEU A 16 5.11 -15.53 3.02
C LEU A 16 4.06 -14.68 3.74
N GLN A 17 4.43 -13.55 4.34
CA GLN A 17 3.46 -12.63 4.95
C GLN A 17 2.49 -12.03 3.93
N ILE A 18 2.99 -11.67 2.73
CA ILE A 18 2.15 -11.17 1.64
C ILE A 18 1.17 -12.25 1.15
N LEU A 19 1.66 -13.48 0.98
CA LEU A 19 0.86 -14.62 0.51
C LEU A 19 -0.17 -15.06 1.55
N ASP A 20 0.20 -15.14 2.82
CA ASP A 20 -0.71 -15.48 3.92
C ASP A 20 -1.84 -14.45 4.05
N TYR A 21 -1.51 -13.16 3.89
CA TYR A 21 -2.54 -12.12 3.84
C TYR A 21 -3.46 -12.27 2.61
N PHE A 22 -2.90 -12.55 1.44
CA PHE A 22 -3.69 -12.75 0.22
C PHE A 22 -4.63 -13.96 0.29
N GLN A 23 -4.19 -15.05 0.93
CA GLN A 23 -4.94 -16.29 1.08
C GLN A 23 -6.02 -16.22 2.17
N LYS A 24 -5.87 -15.36 3.17
CA LYS A 24 -6.89 -15.11 4.19
C LYS A 24 -8.12 -14.46 3.54
N ASP A 25 -9.28 -15.06 3.79
CA ASP A 25 -10.55 -14.76 3.15
C ASP A 25 -10.82 -13.24 3.04
N LYS A 26 -10.86 -12.73 1.79
CA LYS A 26 -10.97 -11.30 1.46
C LYS A 26 -12.41 -10.80 1.57
N ALA A 27 -13.05 -11.07 2.70
CA ALA A 27 -14.44 -10.68 2.92
C ALA A 27 -14.64 -9.15 2.89
N ASN A 28 -13.58 -8.36 3.14
CA ASN A 28 -13.66 -6.90 3.15
C ASN A 28 -12.61 -6.25 2.23
N LYS A 29 -13.10 -5.68 1.12
CA LYS A 29 -12.31 -4.90 0.15
C LYS A 29 -11.60 -3.72 0.79
N GLU A 30 -12.24 -3.02 1.73
CA GLU A 30 -11.68 -1.86 2.42
C GLU A 30 -10.45 -2.24 3.25
N ILE A 31 -10.55 -3.35 3.99
CA ILE A 31 -9.43 -3.88 4.79
C ILE A 31 -8.26 -4.27 3.89
N THR A 32 -8.55 -4.85 2.72
CA THR A 32 -7.55 -5.23 1.73
C THR A 32 -6.79 -4.02 1.20
N GLU A 33 -7.49 -2.95 0.84
CA GLU A 33 -6.85 -1.72 0.34
C GLU A 33 -6.06 -0.98 1.43
N ILE A 34 -6.57 -0.92 2.65
CA ILE A 34 -5.82 -0.36 3.79
C ILE A 34 -4.49 -1.10 3.97
N TRP A 35 -4.52 -2.43 3.94
CA TRP A 35 -3.31 -3.23 4.09
C TRP A 35 -2.33 -3.01 2.93
N LYS A 36 -2.80 -2.98 1.68
CA LYS A 36 -1.95 -2.68 0.50
C LYS A 36 -1.22 -1.36 0.67
N ASN A 37 -1.96 -0.29 0.99
CA ASN A 37 -1.41 1.05 1.15
C ASN A 37 -0.38 1.11 2.29
N GLN A 38 -0.67 0.46 3.43
CA GLN A 38 0.27 0.38 4.55
C GLN A 38 1.55 -0.40 4.17
N SER A 39 1.41 -1.53 3.49
CA SER A 39 2.53 -2.34 3.01
C SER A 39 3.40 -1.56 2.02
N PHE A 40 2.81 -0.81 1.08
CA PHE A 40 3.59 0.04 0.17
C PHE A 40 4.36 1.15 0.90
N ILE A 41 3.74 1.82 1.87
CA ILE A 41 4.42 2.86 2.66
C ILE A 41 5.62 2.27 3.42
N GLU A 42 5.46 1.11 4.05
CA GLU A 42 6.55 0.43 4.76
C GLU A 42 7.68 0.00 3.80
N LEU A 43 7.33 -0.58 2.65
CA LEU A 43 8.30 -0.99 1.62
C LEU A 43 9.06 0.22 1.05
N MET A 44 8.39 1.33 0.77
CA MET A 44 9.02 2.55 0.27
C MET A 44 9.98 3.18 1.29
N ARG A 45 9.63 3.16 2.59
CA ARG A 45 10.54 3.60 3.67
C ARG A 45 11.80 2.74 3.75
N LEU A 46 11.69 1.43 3.51
CA LEU A 46 12.86 0.55 3.45
C LEU A 46 13.72 0.83 2.21
N LEU A 47 13.09 1.17 1.08
CA LEU A 47 13.80 1.55 -0.15
C LEU A 47 14.67 2.80 0.06
N GLU A 48 14.16 3.78 0.80
CA GLU A 48 14.88 5.02 1.14
C GLU A 48 16.11 4.76 2.02
N GLN A 49 16.05 3.76 2.91
CA GLN A 49 17.17 3.33 3.75
C GLN A 49 18.28 2.61 2.94
N LYS A 50 18.08 2.42 1.62
CA LYS A 50 19.00 1.80 0.65
C LYS A 50 19.43 0.36 0.98
N THR A 51 18.83 -0.28 1.97
CA THR A 51 19.01 -1.70 2.29
C THR A 51 18.05 -2.55 1.45
N ASN A 52 18.52 -3.70 0.96
CA ASN A 52 17.70 -4.76 0.34
C ASN A 52 16.74 -4.26 -0.76
N LYS A 53 17.23 -3.40 -1.66
CA LYS A 53 16.42 -2.77 -2.72
C LYS A 53 15.70 -3.78 -3.62
N ASP A 54 16.36 -4.88 -3.96
CA ASP A 54 15.79 -5.88 -4.85
C ASP A 54 14.65 -6.64 -4.18
N LEU A 55 14.81 -7.00 -2.89
CA LEU A 55 13.72 -7.54 -2.07
C LEU A 55 12.52 -6.61 -2.04
N VAL A 56 12.75 -5.31 -1.79
CA VAL A 56 11.66 -4.32 -1.71
C VAL A 56 10.94 -4.19 -3.05
N LYS A 57 11.69 -4.10 -4.16
CA LYS A 57 11.10 -4.07 -5.51
C LYS A 57 10.27 -5.32 -5.79
N ASN A 58 10.81 -6.50 -5.50
CA ASN A 58 10.14 -7.77 -5.73
C ASN A 58 8.88 -7.92 -4.86
N ALA A 59 8.91 -7.45 -3.61
CA ALA A 59 7.74 -7.41 -2.74
C ALA A 59 6.64 -6.50 -3.29
N ILE A 60 7.01 -5.31 -3.79
CA ILE A 60 6.06 -4.39 -4.45
C ILE A 60 5.44 -5.04 -5.68
N ILE A 61 6.26 -5.67 -6.55
CA ILE A 61 5.79 -6.38 -7.74
C ILE A 61 4.82 -7.50 -7.36
N LEU A 62 5.14 -8.28 -6.32
CA LEU A 62 4.29 -9.36 -5.82
C LEU A 62 2.92 -8.84 -5.37
N ILE A 63 2.89 -7.74 -4.62
CA ILE A 63 1.62 -7.11 -4.19
C ILE A 63 0.84 -6.59 -5.42
N LEU A 64 1.49 -6.00 -6.41
CA LEU A 64 0.80 -5.53 -7.62
C LEU A 64 0.15 -6.69 -8.39
N ILE A 65 0.87 -7.79 -8.62
CA ILE A 65 0.38 -8.97 -9.33
C ILE A 65 -0.79 -9.62 -8.58
N LEU A 66 -0.72 -9.72 -7.25
CA LEU A 66 -1.75 -10.39 -6.46
C LEU A 66 -3.05 -9.57 -6.34
N PHE A 67 -3.02 -8.26 -6.56
CA PHE A 67 -4.15 -7.37 -6.30
C PHE A 67 -4.54 -6.50 -7.51
N GLU A 68 -4.15 -6.91 -8.72
CA GLU A 68 -4.29 -6.18 -9.99
C GLU A 68 -5.75 -5.87 -10.39
N ASP A 69 -6.74 -6.57 -9.81
CA ASP A 69 -8.16 -6.43 -10.17
C ASP A 69 -8.87 -5.20 -9.56
N ILE A 70 -8.21 -4.41 -8.71
CA ILE A 70 -8.84 -3.24 -8.05
C ILE A 70 -8.08 -1.97 -8.41
N PRO A 71 -8.69 -1.03 -9.17
CA PRO A 71 -8.05 0.23 -9.48
C PRO A 71 -7.75 1.00 -8.17
N PRO A 72 -6.54 1.55 -8.02
CA PRO A 72 -6.12 2.27 -6.82
C PRO A 72 -6.94 3.55 -6.56
N ASP A 73 -7.78 3.96 -7.52
CA ASP A 73 -8.47 5.24 -7.52
C ASP A 73 -9.87 5.22 -6.85
N ILE A 74 -10.34 4.07 -6.38
CA ILE A 74 -11.67 3.97 -5.72
C ILE A 74 -11.57 4.34 -4.24
N TYR A 75 -10.42 4.12 -3.61
CA TYR A 75 -10.22 4.36 -2.19
C TYR A 75 -9.15 5.42 -2.00
N ASN A 76 -9.38 6.41 -1.15
CA ASN A 76 -8.34 7.37 -0.83
C ASN A 76 -7.19 6.71 -0.03
N ASN A 77 -6.10 7.45 0.18
CA ASN A 77 -4.93 7.02 0.97
C ASN A 77 -5.22 6.64 2.44
N ARG A 78 -6.46 6.79 2.91
CA ARG A 78 -6.95 6.34 4.22
C ARG A 78 -7.90 5.14 4.13
N GLY A 79 -8.11 4.58 2.94
CA GLY A 79 -9.01 3.45 2.70
C GLY A 79 -10.48 3.84 2.60
N VAL A 80 -10.83 5.12 2.49
CA VAL A 80 -12.23 5.55 2.37
C VAL A 80 -12.67 5.48 0.91
N ASP A 81 -13.75 4.75 0.64
CA ASP A 81 -14.40 4.70 -0.66
C ASP A 81 -14.79 6.11 -1.12
N ILE A 82 -14.35 6.51 -2.30
CA ILE A 82 -14.60 7.83 -2.89
C ILE A 82 -16.10 8.15 -3.00
N ASN A 83 -16.96 7.12 -3.07
CA ASN A 83 -18.41 7.28 -3.12
C ASN A 83 -19.04 7.56 -1.73
N ARG A 84 -18.27 7.39 -0.65
CA ARG A 84 -18.67 7.66 0.74
C ARG A 84 -18.11 8.97 1.29
N ILE A 85 -17.24 9.65 0.53
CA ILE A 85 -16.67 10.95 0.91
C ILE A 85 -17.77 12.01 0.77
N SER A 86 -17.95 12.84 1.80
CA SER A 86 -18.88 13.98 1.71
C SER A 86 -18.40 15.00 0.67
N ILE A 87 -19.30 15.82 0.14
CA ILE A 87 -18.95 16.87 -0.83
C ILE A 87 -17.89 17.82 -0.25
N GLU A 88 -17.99 18.07 1.05
CA GLU A 88 -17.10 18.93 1.83
C GLU A 88 -15.70 18.31 1.95
N GLU A 89 -15.59 17.04 2.32
CA GLU A 89 -14.31 16.34 2.38
C GLU A 89 -13.66 16.22 1.00
N ARG A 90 -14.45 15.99 -0.05
CA ARG A 90 -13.96 15.93 -1.43
C ARG A 90 -13.34 17.25 -1.85
N LYS A 91 -13.96 18.39 -1.51
CA LYS A 91 -13.41 19.72 -1.77
C LYS A 91 -12.10 19.95 -1.03
N SER A 92 -12.01 19.56 0.24
CA SER A 92 -10.78 19.69 1.03
C SER A 92 -9.64 18.84 0.48
N LEU A 93 -9.93 17.61 0.02
CA LEU A 93 -8.93 16.73 -0.61
C LEU A 93 -8.43 17.31 -1.94
N ILE A 94 -9.33 17.84 -2.78
CA ILE A 94 -8.96 18.49 -4.04
C ILE A 94 -8.09 19.72 -3.78
N ALA A 95 -8.47 20.57 -2.82
CA ALA A 95 -7.69 21.76 -2.48
C ALA A 95 -6.27 21.41 -2.01
N GLY A 96 -6.13 20.37 -1.17
CA GLY A 96 -4.82 19.89 -0.71
C GLY A 96 -3.97 19.33 -1.85
N LEU A 97 -4.58 18.62 -2.81
CA LEU A 97 -3.88 18.13 -4.00
C LEU A 97 -3.48 19.29 -4.93
N GLU A 98 -4.37 20.25 -5.16
CA GLU A 98 -4.06 21.44 -5.96
C GLU A 98 -2.87 22.20 -5.35
N GLU A 99 -2.83 22.40 -4.04
CA GLU A 99 -1.67 23.03 -3.36
C GLU A 99 -0.38 22.23 -3.52
N GLU A 100 -0.43 20.90 -3.48
CA GLU A 100 0.76 20.04 -3.58
C GLU A 100 1.36 20.03 -4.99
N PHE A 101 0.54 20.26 -6.03
CA PHE A 101 0.94 20.23 -7.43
C PHE A 101 1.03 21.61 -8.10
N LEU A 102 0.68 22.69 -7.39
CA LEU A 102 0.93 24.05 -7.88
C LEU A 102 2.42 24.38 -7.75
N PRO A 103 3.05 24.93 -8.80
CA PRO A 103 4.44 25.36 -8.72
C PRO A 103 4.53 26.56 -7.76
N ASN A 104 5.40 26.45 -6.75
CA ASN A 104 5.79 27.57 -5.90
C ASN A 104 6.32 28.75 -6.73
#